data_AF-A0A327S0M1-F1
#
_entry.id   AF-A0A327S0M1-F1
#
_cell.length_a   1.000
_cell.length_b   1.000
_cell.length_c   1.000
_cell.angle_alpha   90.00
_cell.angle_beta   90.00
_cell.angle_gamma   90.00
#
_symmetry.space_group_name_H-M   'P 1'
#
loop_
_entity.id
_entity.type
_entity.pdbx_description
1 polymer ?
#
loop_
_entity_poly.entity_id
_entity_poly.type
_entity_poly.pdbx_seq_one_letter_code
_entity_poly.pdbx_strand_id
1 'polypeptide(L)'
;MCLASSFLFSQDDPDLFTLDANYFYGTILEHNPDISHLITDHPTGLILSYSKKTYGFKAWESRYNYPDWGFSFIYQDLKNEYLGENYSLYAHYNFYFLNRNLNFRIGQGLAYTTNPYDRETNYNNNAYGSDVMSTTYIMLNYKKENVYKGLGFQAGFSIIHYSNANVKAPNNSTNTFVFNVGANYLVDYKEKPDFQPSTEDKKFTEKIKYNLAFRAGVNESDVVGTGQYPFYNLSFYADKRINRKSALQVGTDVFFAEFLKELIYYYSVAYPERNIDPDTDYKRLGLFVGHELFINKMSLITQLGFYVYYPYDFEGRVYNRIGLKRYFGDQFFGAITLKSHGAKAEAVEFGVGVRL
;
A
#
# COMPACT_ATOMS: atom_id res chain seq x y z
N MET A 1 46.55 17.18 -21.31
CA MET A 1 46.64 16.74 -19.90
C MET A 1 45.22 16.55 -19.40
N CYS A 2 44.66 15.34 -19.56
CA CYS A 2 43.28 15.03 -19.14
C CYS A 2 43.32 14.42 -17.75
N LEU A 3 42.84 15.17 -16.75
CA LEU A 3 42.61 14.68 -15.40
C LEU A 3 41.25 13.96 -15.37
N ALA A 4 41.28 12.64 -15.52
CA ALA A 4 40.14 11.80 -15.17
C ALA A 4 40.05 11.74 -13.64
N SER A 5 39.04 12.40 -13.08
CA SER A 5 38.73 12.31 -11.65
C SER A 5 37.90 11.04 -11.42
N SER A 6 38.54 10.00 -10.94
CA SER A 6 37.87 8.77 -10.48
C SER A 6 37.20 9.06 -9.14
N PHE A 7 35.88 9.15 -9.11
CA PHE A 7 35.12 9.14 -7.86
C PHE A 7 35.14 7.72 -7.30
N LEU A 8 36.08 7.45 -6.38
CA LEU A 8 36.08 6.26 -5.55
C LEU A 8 34.99 6.43 -4.48
N PHE A 9 33.85 5.76 -4.65
CA PHE A 9 32.93 5.53 -3.55
C PHE A 9 33.49 4.38 -2.71
N SER A 10 33.83 4.64 -1.44
CA SER A 10 34.05 3.55 -0.48
C SER A 10 32.71 2.83 -0.29
N GLN A 11 32.66 1.54 -0.68
CA GLN A 11 31.50 0.69 -0.47
C GLN A 11 31.65 -0.01 0.88
N ASP A 12 31.25 0.68 1.95
CA ASP A 12 31.16 0.06 3.27
C ASP A 12 29.90 -0.85 3.40
N ASP A 13 28.97 -0.79 2.43
CA ASP A 13 27.72 -1.58 2.36
C ASP A 13 27.83 -2.62 1.22
N PRO A 14 28.16 -3.89 1.50
CA PRO A 14 28.29 -4.93 0.49
C PRO A 14 26.97 -5.14 -0.26
N ASP A 15 27.02 -5.23 -1.58
CA ASP A 15 25.82 -5.34 -2.42
C ASP A 15 25.29 -6.78 -2.49
N LEU A 16 24.93 -7.32 -1.31
CA LEU A 16 24.35 -8.65 -1.19
C LEU A 16 22.85 -8.61 -1.42
N PHE A 17 22.37 -9.46 -2.31
CA PHE A 17 20.96 -9.60 -2.59
C PHE A 17 20.54 -11.07 -2.72
N THR A 18 19.24 -11.27 -2.63
CA THR A 18 18.59 -12.54 -2.90
C THR A 18 17.68 -12.43 -4.09
N LEU A 19 17.67 -13.49 -4.88
CA LEU A 19 16.63 -13.75 -5.87
C LEU A 19 15.75 -14.86 -5.31
N ASP A 20 14.43 -14.72 -5.39
CA ASP A 20 13.51 -15.80 -5.06
C ASP A 20 12.42 -15.95 -6.11
N ALA A 21 12.02 -17.21 -6.35
CA ALA A 21 10.98 -17.59 -7.29
C ALA A 21 10.04 -18.58 -6.60
N ASN A 22 8.75 -18.26 -6.61
CA ASN A 22 7.70 -19.05 -5.97
C ASN A 22 6.62 -19.36 -6.98
N TYR A 23 6.17 -20.61 -7.01
CA TYR A 23 4.90 -20.98 -7.63
C TYR A 23 3.83 -21.01 -6.55
N PHE A 24 2.61 -20.62 -6.90
CA PHE A 24 1.48 -20.65 -5.96
C PHE A 24 0.20 -21.19 -6.58
N TYR A 25 -0.65 -21.71 -5.70
CA TYR A 25 -2.00 -22.19 -5.95
C TYR A 25 -2.90 -21.75 -4.81
N GLY A 26 -4.13 -21.30 -5.09
CA GLY A 26 -4.97 -20.74 -4.05
C GLY A 26 -6.45 -20.59 -4.39
N THR A 27 -7.12 -19.69 -3.69
CA THR A 27 -8.54 -19.41 -3.86
C THR A 27 -8.82 -17.92 -3.68
N ILE A 28 -9.79 -17.40 -4.45
CA ILE A 28 -10.31 -16.06 -4.22
C ILE A 28 -11.26 -16.13 -3.02
N LEU A 29 -11.04 -15.24 -2.04
CA LEU A 29 -11.89 -15.13 -0.86
C LEU A 29 -13.13 -14.29 -1.18
N GLU A 30 -14.30 -14.89 -0.95
CA GLU A 30 -15.59 -14.21 -1.01
C GLU A 30 -15.74 -13.25 0.17
N HIS A 31 -15.20 -12.04 0.01
CA HIS A 31 -15.31 -10.95 0.98
C HIS A 31 -16.49 -10.01 0.67
N ASN A 32 -17.07 -10.15 -0.52
CA ASN A 32 -18.29 -9.49 -0.97
C ASN A 32 -19.13 -10.51 -1.77
N PRO A 33 -20.41 -10.75 -1.44
CA PRO A 33 -21.26 -11.69 -2.19
C PRO A 33 -21.40 -11.32 -3.68
N ASP A 34 -21.23 -10.04 -4.03
CA ASP A 34 -21.33 -9.56 -5.41
C ASP A 34 -20.23 -10.14 -6.32
N ILE A 35 -19.13 -10.66 -5.79
CA ILE A 35 -18.07 -11.29 -6.60
C ILE A 35 -18.18 -12.82 -6.64
N SER A 36 -19.17 -13.42 -5.98
CA SER A 36 -19.29 -14.88 -5.86
C SER A 36 -19.32 -15.61 -7.21
N HIS A 37 -19.97 -15.02 -8.22
CA HIS A 37 -20.03 -15.56 -9.59
C HIS A 37 -18.69 -15.53 -10.34
N LEU A 38 -17.72 -14.76 -9.86
CA LEU A 38 -16.37 -14.69 -10.43
C LEU A 38 -15.42 -15.72 -9.82
N ILE A 39 -15.81 -16.38 -8.74
CA ILE A 39 -15.00 -17.38 -8.03
C ILE A 39 -15.32 -18.77 -8.60
N THR A 40 -14.70 -19.09 -9.74
CA THR A 40 -15.02 -20.31 -10.51
C THR A 40 -14.01 -21.45 -10.34
N ASP A 41 -12.75 -21.13 -10.05
CA ASP A 41 -11.67 -22.10 -9.90
C ASP A 41 -10.53 -21.50 -9.04
N HIS A 42 -9.38 -22.17 -8.98
CA HIS A 42 -8.26 -21.87 -8.12
C HIS A 42 -7.16 -21.09 -8.84
N PRO A 43 -6.91 -19.82 -8.47
CA PRO A 43 -5.87 -19.03 -9.10
C PRO A 43 -4.48 -19.64 -8.92
N THR A 44 -3.65 -19.49 -9.95
CA THR A 44 -2.26 -19.95 -9.97
C THR A 44 -1.34 -18.87 -10.48
N GLY A 45 -0.05 -18.95 -10.15
CA GLY A 45 0.88 -17.98 -10.67
C GLY A 45 2.29 -18.09 -10.12
N LEU A 46 3.06 -17.02 -10.37
CA LEU A 46 4.46 -16.92 -10.02
C LEU A 46 4.73 -15.63 -9.25
N ILE A 47 5.56 -15.72 -8.21
CA ILE A 47 6.12 -14.57 -7.50
C ILE A 47 7.63 -14.62 -7.70
N LEU A 48 8.15 -13.65 -8.44
CA LEU A 48 9.58 -13.42 -8.62
C LEU A 48 10.00 -12.23 -7.78
N SER A 49 11.17 -12.28 -7.15
CA SER A 49 11.59 -11.21 -6.24
C SER A 49 13.09 -11.01 -6.22
N TYR A 50 13.48 -9.74 -6.18
CA TYR A 50 14.81 -9.27 -5.88
C TYR A 50 14.76 -8.58 -4.52
N SER A 51 15.62 -8.98 -3.58
CA SER A 51 15.68 -8.37 -2.24
C SER A 51 17.12 -8.04 -1.88
N LYS A 52 17.42 -6.76 -1.67
CA LYS A 52 18.68 -6.29 -1.08
C LYS A 52 18.70 -6.59 0.41
N LYS A 53 19.75 -7.27 0.87
CA LYS A 53 19.92 -7.60 2.28
C LYS A 53 20.44 -6.43 3.07
N THR A 54 20.09 -6.41 4.35
CA THR A 54 20.60 -5.43 5.31
C THR A 54 21.34 -6.14 6.43
N TYR A 55 22.36 -5.47 6.98
CA TYR A 55 23.24 -6.05 8.00
C TYR A 55 23.58 -5.08 9.14
N GLY A 56 22.98 -3.89 9.19
CA GLY A 56 23.20 -2.92 10.26
C GLY A 56 24.11 -1.76 9.87
N PHE A 57 24.52 -1.67 8.61
CA PHE A 57 25.32 -0.55 8.07
C PHE A 57 24.57 0.78 8.16
N LYS A 58 23.23 0.74 8.28
CA LYS A 58 22.41 1.90 8.61
C LYS A 58 21.70 1.67 9.94
N ALA A 59 21.67 2.72 10.76
CA ALA A 59 21.09 2.68 12.11
C ALA A 59 19.65 2.12 12.18
N TRP A 60 18.85 2.34 11.15
CA TRP A 60 17.47 1.86 11.10
C TRP A 60 17.34 0.34 10.89
N GLU A 61 18.35 -0.32 10.30
CA GLU A 61 18.29 -1.73 9.92
C GLU A 61 18.23 -2.61 11.16
N SER A 62 19.15 -2.43 12.10
CA SER A 62 19.16 -3.17 13.38
C SER A 62 17.91 -2.91 14.21
N ARG A 63 17.29 -1.73 14.08
CA ARG A 63 16.06 -1.34 14.78
C ARG A 63 14.86 -2.24 14.45
N TYR A 64 14.85 -2.83 13.27
CA TYR A 64 13.77 -3.69 12.75
C TYR A 64 14.24 -5.13 12.51
N ASN A 65 15.32 -5.55 13.18
CA ASN A 65 15.92 -6.87 12.99
C ASN A 65 16.36 -7.12 11.54
N TYR A 66 17.04 -6.14 10.95
CA TYR A 66 17.68 -6.18 9.63
C TYR A 66 16.71 -6.64 8.53
N PRO A 67 15.66 -5.83 8.24
CA PRO A 67 14.71 -6.17 7.21
C PRO A 67 15.34 -6.01 5.82
N ASP A 68 15.03 -6.91 4.91
CA ASP A 68 15.43 -6.73 3.51
C ASP A 68 14.40 -5.84 2.81
N TRP A 69 14.79 -5.17 1.74
CA TRP A 69 13.87 -4.44 0.89
C TRP A 69 14.15 -4.74 -0.57
N GLY A 70 13.16 -4.58 -1.43
CA GLY A 70 13.36 -4.82 -2.85
C GLY A 70 12.09 -4.74 -3.67
N PHE A 71 12.05 -5.51 -4.74
CA PHE A 71 10.95 -5.51 -5.69
C PHE A 71 10.47 -6.92 -6.00
N SER A 72 9.16 -7.04 -6.18
CA SER A 72 8.51 -8.29 -6.59
C SER A 72 7.75 -8.08 -7.88
N PHE A 73 7.73 -9.12 -8.70
CA PHE A 73 6.80 -9.29 -9.80
C PHE A 73 5.86 -10.44 -9.47
N ILE A 74 4.57 -10.26 -9.70
CA ILE A 74 3.56 -11.31 -9.58
C ILE A 74 2.80 -11.42 -10.90
N TYR A 75 2.82 -12.61 -11.46
CA TYR A 75 1.86 -13.04 -12.48
C TYR A 75 0.81 -13.91 -11.80
N GLN A 76 -0.46 -13.65 -12.07
CA GLN A 76 -1.57 -14.42 -11.52
C GLN A 76 -2.65 -14.65 -12.57
N ASP A 77 -2.90 -15.91 -12.87
CA ASP A 77 -4.05 -16.36 -13.66
C ASP A 77 -5.22 -16.63 -12.70
N LEU A 78 -6.32 -15.88 -12.87
CA LEU A 78 -7.49 -15.95 -11.98
C LEU A 78 -8.46 -17.09 -12.34
N LYS A 79 -8.20 -17.83 -13.43
CA LYS A 79 -9.00 -18.97 -13.89
C LYS A 79 -10.49 -18.62 -14.10
N ASN A 80 -10.74 -17.40 -14.52
CA ASN A 80 -12.06 -16.91 -14.87
C ASN A 80 -11.95 -15.97 -16.07
N GLU A 81 -12.75 -16.20 -17.11
CA GLU A 81 -12.67 -15.44 -18.37
C GLU A 81 -13.00 -13.94 -18.20
N TYR A 82 -13.79 -13.57 -17.19
CA TYR A 82 -14.14 -12.16 -16.92
C TYR A 82 -13.05 -11.45 -16.13
N LEU A 83 -12.33 -12.18 -15.25
CA LEU A 83 -11.23 -11.63 -14.46
C LEU A 83 -9.88 -11.65 -15.21
N GLY A 84 -9.67 -12.63 -16.07
CA GLY A 84 -8.44 -12.80 -16.86
C GLY A 84 -7.20 -13.05 -16.01
N GLU A 85 -6.12 -12.34 -16.35
CA GLU A 85 -4.81 -12.44 -15.73
C GLU A 85 -4.38 -11.08 -15.17
N ASN A 86 -3.59 -11.11 -14.10
CA ASN A 86 -2.99 -9.93 -13.50
C ASN A 86 -1.46 -9.99 -13.52
N TYR A 87 -0.84 -8.88 -13.92
CA TYR A 87 0.61 -8.68 -13.97
C TYR A 87 0.98 -7.51 -13.07
N SER A 88 1.81 -7.76 -12.07
CA SER A 88 1.93 -6.82 -10.94
C SER A 88 3.37 -6.58 -10.54
N LEU A 89 3.69 -5.33 -10.20
CA LEU A 89 5.01 -4.91 -9.72
C LEU A 89 4.88 -4.25 -8.35
N TYR A 90 5.71 -4.67 -7.41
CA TYR A 90 5.67 -4.22 -6.02
C TYR A 90 7.03 -3.74 -5.56
N ALA A 91 7.04 -2.74 -4.69
CA ALA A 91 8.13 -2.54 -3.73
C ALA A 91 7.76 -3.26 -2.43
N HIS A 92 8.71 -3.97 -1.83
CA HIS A 92 8.44 -4.77 -0.62
C HIS A 92 9.50 -4.61 0.47
N TYR A 93 9.08 -4.94 1.69
CA TYR A 93 9.96 -5.21 2.82
C TYR A 93 9.81 -6.66 3.27
N ASN A 94 10.91 -7.26 3.72
CA ASN A 94 10.98 -8.55 4.37
C ASN A 94 11.38 -8.36 5.83
N PHE A 95 10.51 -8.74 6.75
CA PHE A 95 10.78 -8.80 8.18
C PHE A 95 11.00 -10.24 8.61
N TYR A 96 11.91 -10.44 9.56
CA TYR A 96 12.39 -11.76 9.92
C TYR A 96 12.21 -12.06 11.40
N PHE A 97 11.76 -13.27 11.70
CA PHE A 97 11.53 -13.81 13.04
C PHE A 97 12.09 -15.23 13.15
N LEU A 98 12.09 -15.80 14.36
CA LEU A 98 12.53 -17.20 14.61
C LEU A 98 13.91 -17.51 14.01
N ASN A 99 14.94 -16.76 14.43
CA ASN A 99 16.30 -16.83 13.89
C ASN A 99 16.35 -16.63 12.37
N ARG A 100 15.50 -15.72 11.88
CA ARG A 100 15.31 -15.38 10.46
C ARG A 100 14.82 -16.54 9.57
N ASN A 101 14.28 -17.61 10.15
CA ASN A 101 13.64 -18.67 9.36
C ASN A 101 12.16 -18.41 9.10
N LEU A 102 11.52 -17.49 9.82
CA LEU A 102 10.18 -17.01 9.51
C LEU A 102 10.29 -15.64 8.85
N ASN A 103 9.79 -15.53 7.62
CA ASN A 103 9.81 -14.33 6.80
C ASN A 103 8.40 -13.80 6.63
N PHE A 104 8.17 -12.56 7.08
CA PHE A 104 6.97 -11.79 6.80
C PHE A 104 7.31 -10.73 5.75
N ARG A 105 6.71 -10.83 4.57
CA ARG A 105 6.90 -9.88 3.49
C ARG A 105 5.60 -9.10 3.27
N ILE A 106 5.73 -7.79 3.08
CA ILE A 106 4.64 -6.91 2.68
C ILE A 106 5.08 -6.13 1.45
N GLY A 107 4.28 -6.19 0.39
CA GLY A 107 4.51 -5.49 -0.87
C GLY A 107 3.34 -4.57 -1.21
N GLN A 108 3.67 -3.38 -1.72
CA GLN A 108 2.71 -2.43 -2.28
C GLN A 108 3.13 -2.10 -3.70
N GLY A 109 2.18 -2.09 -4.61
CA GLY A 109 2.46 -2.10 -6.04
C GLY A 109 1.33 -1.58 -6.92
N LEU A 110 1.57 -1.74 -8.21
CA LEU A 110 0.59 -1.55 -9.27
C LEU A 110 0.42 -2.86 -10.04
N ALA A 111 -0.81 -3.13 -10.43
CA ALA A 111 -1.19 -4.28 -11.22
C ALA A 111 -1.82 -3.83 -12.53
N TYR A 112 -1.57 -4.60 -13.59
CA TYR A 112 -2.26 -4.53 -14.86
C TYR A 112 -3.16 -5.76 -14.98
N THR A 113 -4.46 -5.56 -15.12
CA THR A 113 -5.42 -6.63 -15.41
C THR A 113 -5.69 -6.69 -16.91
N THR A 114 -5.82 -7.89 -17.45
CA THR A 114 -6.12 -8.08 -18.88
C THR A 114 -7.59 -7.84 -19.22
N ASN A 115 -8.50 -7.99 -18.25
CA ASN A 115 -9.94 -8.04 -18.49
C ASN A 115 -10.68 -7.13 -17.49
N PRO A 116 -10.51 -5.80 -17.52
CA PRO A 116 -11.33 -4.92 -16.66
C PRO A 116 -12.81 -4.96 -17.08
N TYR A 117 -13.67 -4.38 -16.24
CA TYR A 117 -15.07 -4.12 -16.54
C TYR A 117 -15.21 -3.32 -17.83
N ASP A 118 -16.08 -3.80 -18.70
CA ASP A 118 -16.57 -3.06 -19.85
C ASP A 118 -18.07 -3.30 -19.99
N ARG A 119 -18.84 -2.22 -20.17
CA ARG A 119 -20.31 -2.30 -20.15
C ARG A 119 -20.88 -3.16 -21.28
N GLU A 120 -20.17 -3.29 -22.41
CA GLU A 120 -20.66 -4.01 -23.59
C GLU A 120 -20.04 -5.40 -23.69
N THR A 121 -18.76 -5.53 -23.37
CA THR A 121 -17.95 -6.72 -23.65
C THR A 121 -17.56 -7.54 -22.43
N ASN A 122 -17.53 -6.93 -21.22
CA ASN A 122 -17.15 -7.62 -19.97
C ASN A 122 -17.92 -7.10 -18.76
N TYR A 123 -19.25 -7.03 -18.87
CA TYR A 123 -20.11 -6.46 -17.82
C TYR A 123 -20.18 -7.34 -16.56
N ASN A 124 -19.74 -8.60 -16.66
CA ASN A 124 -19.70 -9.54 -15.53
C ASN A 124 -18.55 -9.24 -14.56
N ASN A 125 -17.46 -8.60 -15.00
CA ASN A 125 -16.36 -8.24 -14.11
C ASN A 125 -16.71 -7.00 -13.28
N ASN A 126 -17.41 -7.19 -12.16
CA ASN A 126 -17.65 -6.12 -11.19
C ASN A 126 -16.50 -5.92 -10.17
N ALA A 127 -15.38 -6.64 -10.31
CA ALA A 127 -14.25 -6.52 -9.42
C ALA A 127 -13.30 -5.38 -9.82
N TYR A 128 -13.04 -5.20 -11.13
CA TYR A 128 -11.99 -4.33 -11.64
C TYR A 128 -12.51 -3.27 -12.63
N GLY A 129 -12.66 -2.02 -12.21
CA GLY A 129 -13.16 -0.95 -13.10
C GLY A 129 -12.13 -0.39 -14.09
N SER A 130 -10.86 -0.74 -13.94
CA SER A 130 -9.74 -0.17 -14.71
C SER A 130 -8.65 -1.20 -14.97
N ASP A 131 -7.91 -1.04 -16.09
CA ASP A 131 -6.77 -1.89 -16.42
C ASP A 131 -5.65 -1.79 -15.38
N VAL A 132 -5.41 -0.59 -14.86
CA VAL A 132 -4.40 -0.35 -13.83
C VAL A 132 -5.06 -0.30 -12.47
N MET A 133 -4.51 -1.09 -11.54
CA MET A 133 -5.01 -1.24 -10.18
C MET A 133 -3.88 -1.01 -9.18
N SER A 134 -4.25 -0.57 -7.97
CA SER A 134 -3.42 -0.71 -6.79
C SER A 134 -3.39 -2.17 -6.36
N THR A 135 -2.25 -2.61 -5.85
CA THR A 135 -2.16 -3.97 -5.31
C THR A 135 -1.28 -4.03 -4.09
N THR A 136 -1.71 -4.84 -3.14
CA THR A 136 -0.97 -5.14 -1.92
C THR A 136 -0.86 -6.64 -1.79
N TYR A 137 0.29 -7.14 -1.38
CA TYR A 137 0.37 -8.52 -0.95
C TYR A 137 1.11 -8.67 0.37
N ILE A 138 0.70 -9.67 1.13
CA ILE A 138 1.33 -10.09 2.36
C ILE A 138 1.74 -11.56 2.17
N MET A 139 2.93 -11.92 2.63
CA MET A 139 3.46 -13.27 2.54
C MET A 139 4.09 -13.66 3.86
N LEU A 140 3.78 -14.86 4.34
CA LEU A 140 4.37 -15.46 5.54
C LEU A 140 4.97 -16.82 5.16
N ASN A 141 6.29 -16.88 5.09
CA ASN A 141 7.03 -18.07 4.68
C ASN A 141 7.94 -18.58 5.78
N TYR A 142 8.03 -19.90 5.90
CA TYR A 142 9.28 -20.50 6.35
C TYR A 142 10.30 -20.34 5.22
N LYS A 143 11.43 -19.69 5.50
CA LYS A 143 12.49 -19.39 4.55
C LYS A 143 13.82 -19.89 5.08
N LYS A 144 14.39 -20.88 4.42
CA LYS A 144 15.73 -21.39 4.71
C LYS A 144 16.67 -21.01 3.57
N GLU A 145 17.57 -20.08 3.84
CA GLU A 145 18.57 -19.62 2.87
C GLU A 145 19.85 -20.48 2.92
N ASN A 146 20.59 -20.49 1.80
CA ASN A 146 21.94 -21.06 1.69
C ASN A 146 22.08 -22.51 2.22
N VAL A 147 21.18 -23.39 1.81
CA VAL A 147 21.27 -24.84 2.03
C VAL A 147 22.38 -25.47 1.20
N TYR A 148 22.56 -25.04 -0.06
CA TYR A 148 23.63 -25.53 -0.94
C TYR A 148 24.15 -24.42 -1.84
N LYS A 149 25.39 -23.94 -1.59
CA LYS A 149 26.10 -22.95 -2.42
C LYS A 149 25.23 -21.73 -2.79
N GLY A 150 24.56 -21.13 -1.81
CA GLY A 150 23.66 -19.99 -1.98
C GLY A 150 22.19 -20.36 -2.21
N LEU A 151 21.90 -21.56 -2.74
CA LEU A 151 20.54 -22.03 -2.95
C LEU A 151 19.86 -22.41 -1.64
N GLY A 152 18.61 -22.03 -1.48
CA GLY A 152 17.73 -22.35 -0.37
C GLY A 152 16.29 -22.56 -0.85
N PHE A 153 15.39 -22.82 0.10
CA PHE A 153 13.98 -23.06 -0.19
C PHE A 153 13.08 -22.23 0.72
N GLN A 154 11.84 -22.04 0.29
CA GLN A 154 10.82 -21.39 1.10
C GLN A 154 9.43 -21.93 0.76
N ALA A 155 8.55 -21.92 1.76
CA ALA A 155 7.15 -22.28 1.59
C ALA A 155 6.30 -21.56 2.63
N GLY A 156 5.04 -21.29 2.29
CA GLY A 156 4.12 -20.61 3.19
C GLY A 156 2.89 -20.10 2.47
N PHE A 157 2.29 -19.06 3.03
CA PHE A 157 1.03 -18.51 2.57
C PHE A 157 1.16 -17.05 2.18
N SER A 158 0.40 -16.64 1.18
CA SER A 158 0.30 -15.24 0.78
C SER A 158 -1.15 -14.81 0.58
N ILE A 159 -1.44 -13.54 0.81
CA ILE A 159 -2.69 -12.89 0.43
C ILE A 159 -2.35 -11.81 -0.58
N ILE A 160 -3.02 -11.81 -1.73
CA ILE A 160 -2.83 -10.84 -2.80
C ILE A 160 -4.15 -10.10 -3.00
N HIS A 161 -4.11 -8.77 -2.87
CA HIS A 161 -5.26 -7.88 -3.02
C HIS A 161 -5.12 -7.04 -4.30
N TYR A 162 -6.18 -6.95 -5.09
CA TYR A 162 -6.28 -6.08 -6.26
C TYR A 162 -7.51 -5.18 -6.15
N SER A 163 -7.31 -3.87 -6.24
CA SER A 163 -8.39 -2.89 -6.31
C SER A 163 -7.91 -1.63 -7.01
N ASN A 164 -8.81 -0.80 -7.53
CA ASN A 164 -8.44 0.50 -8.10
C ASN A 164 -8.65 1.67 -7.11
N ALA A 165 -8.93 1.37 -5.85
CA ALA A 165 -9.15 2.34 -4.77
C ALA A 165 -10.18 3.44 -5.13
N ASN A 166 -11.28 3.03 -5.75
CA ASN A 166 -12.38 3.88 -6.22
C ASN A 166 -11.95 4.95 -7.23
N VAL A 167 -10.85 4.73 -7.96
CA VAL A 167 -10.50 5.56 -9.10
C VAL A 167 -11.58 5.45 -10.18
N LYS A 168 -12.15 4.25 -10.40
CA LYS A 168 -13.21 4.02 -11.39
C LYS A 168 -14.12 2.87 -10.95
N ALA A 169 -15.43 3.05 -11.01
CA ALA A 169 -16.39 2.00 -10.69
C ALA A 169 -16.57 1.03 -11.89
N PRO A 170 -16.86 -0.26 -11.64
CA PRO A 170 -17.02 -0.92 -10.34
C PRO A 170 -15.66 -1.25 -9.69
N ASN A 171 -15.63 -1.47 -8.38
CA ASN A 171 -14.41 -1.80 -7.64
C ASN A 171 -14.70 -2.74 -6.45
N ASN A 172 -15.35 -3.88 -6.70
CA ASN A 172 -15.55 -4.88 -5.65
C ASN A 172 -14.26 -5.59 -5.24
N SER A 173 -13.18 -5.44 -6.02
CA SER A 173 -11.84 -5.98 -5.75
C SER A 173 -11.77 -7.50 -5.73
N THR A 174 -10.56 -8.06 -5.63
CA THR A 174 -10.36 -9.46 -5.28
C THR A 174 -9.29 -9.61 -4.20
N ASN A 175 -9.46 -10.65 -3.39
CA ASN A 175 -8.49 -11.08 -2.38
C ASN A 175 -8.17 -12.55 -2.65
N THR A 176 -6.94 -12.88 -3.01
CA THR A 176 -6.55 -14.29 -3.24
C THR A 176 -5.70 -14.78 -2.09
N PHE A 177 -6.14 -15.84 -1.41
CA PHE A 177 -5.32 -16.58 -0.45
C PHE A 177 -4.62 -17.74 -1.17
N VAL A 178 -3.30 -17.76 -1.13
CA VAL A 178 -2.48 -18.72 -1.88
C VAL A 178 -1.49 -19.43 -0.96
N PHE A 179 -1.25 -20.70 -1.24
CA PHE A 179 -0.09 -21.43 -0.74
C PHE A 179 1.01 -21.35 -1.80
N ASN A 180 2.22 -20.97 -1.38
CA ASN A 180 3.36 -20.81 -2.28
C ASN A 180 4.54 -21.68 -1.84
N VAL A 181 5.24 -22.24 -2.82
CA VAL A 181 6.50 -22.99 -2.64
C VAL A 181 7.52 -22.46 -3.63
N GLY A 182 8.76 -22.30 -3.18
CA GLY A 182 9.79 -21.67 -3.99
C GLY A 182 11.21 -21.95 -3.56
N ALA A 183 12.13 -21.48 -4.40
CA ALA A 183 13.55 -21.46 -4.14
C ALA A 183 14.03 -20.02 -3.92
N ASN A 184 15.09 -19.87 -3.14
CA ASN A 184 15.80 -18.61 -3.00
C ASN A 184 17.29 -18.83 -3.29
N TYR A 185 17.96 -17.81 -3.81
CA TYR A 185 19.38 -17.83 -4.10
C TYR A 185 20.04 -16.59 -3.52
N LEU A 186 20.93 -16.80 -2.55
CA LEU A 186 21.79 -15.76 -1.99
C LEU A 186 23.00 -15.56 -2.91
N VAL A 187 23.04 -14.42 -3.58
CA VAL A 187 24.19 -14.02 -4.39
C VAL A 187 25.36 -13.70 -3.47
N ASP A 188 26.56 -14.07 -3.91
CA ASP A 188 27.81 -13.92 -3.16
C ASP A 188 27.73 -14.47 -1.72
N TYR A 189 27.09 -15.63 -1.56
CA TYR A 189 26.81 -16.27 -0.27
C TYR A 189 28.05 -16.50 0.63
N LYS A 190 29.26 -16.47 0.08
CA LYS A 190 30.52 -16.60 0.83
C LYS A 190 30.94 -15.32 1.52
N GLU A 191 30.54 -14.17 0.99
CA GLU A 191 30.92 -12.83 1.47
C GLU A 191 29.87 -12.26 2.45
N LYS A 192 29.05 -13.12 3.05
CA LYS A 192 28.00 -12.71 3.99
C LYS A 192 28.61 -12.09 5.25
N PRO A 193 28.39 -10.81 5.54
CA PRO A 193 28.90 -10.17 6.75
C PRO A 193 28.08 -10.56 7.97
N ASP A 194 28.66 -10.31 9.14
CA ASP A 194 27.95 -10.39 10.41
C ASP A 194 27.00 -9.20 10.60
N PHE A 195 25.93 -9.45 11.36
CA PHE A 195 24.98 -8.40 11.73
C PHE A 195 25.62 -7.41 12.73
N GLN A 196 25.63 -6.13 12.37
CA GLN A 196 26.15 -5.05 13.22
C GLN A 196 25.09 -4.61 14.24
N PRO A 197 25.36 -4.73 15.56
CA PRO A 197 24.41 -4.35 16.58
C PRO A 197 24.12 -2.84 16.55
N SER A 198 22.95 -2.46 17.03
CA SER A 198 22.57 -1.05 17.13
C SER A 198 23.49 -0.28 18.07
N THR A 199 24.00 0.86 17.61
CA THR A 199 24.75 1.84 18.41
C THR A 199 23.88 3.04 18.82
N GLU A 200 22.59 3.05 18.45
CA GLU A 200 21.68 4.16 18.76
C GLU A 200 21.34 4.20 20.26
N ASP A 201 21.24 5.41 20.82
CA ASP A 201 20.66 5.60 22.15
C ASP A 201 19.20 5.12 22.18
N LYS A 202 18.86 4.42 23.27
CA LYS A 202 17.50 3.95 23.60
C LYS A 202 16.54 5.12 23.82
N LYS A 203 17.03 6.28 24.27
CA LYS A 203 16.22 7.49 24.46
C LYS A 203 16.24 8.35 23.19
N PHE A 204 15.07 8.73 22.72
CA PHE A 204 14.90 9.65 21.60
C PHE A 204 13.52 10.31 21.66
N THR A 205 13.46 11.63 21.53
CA THR A 205 12.22 12.38 21.37
C THR A 205 12.51 13.67 20.63
N GLU A 206 11.50 14.20 19.93
CA GLU A 206 11.55 15.53 19.32
C GLU A 206 10.53 16.44 20.00
N LYS A 207 10.69 17.76 19.84
CA LYS A 207 9.63 18.72 20.20
C LYS A 207 8.39 18.47 19.32
N ILE A 208 7.25 19.02 19.74
CA ILE A 208 6.05 19.02 18.89
C ILE A 208 6.39 19.77 17.61
N LYS A 209 5.99 19.18 16.48
CA LYS A 209 6.18 19.72 15.14
C LYS A 209 4.81 19.94 14.51
N TYR A 210 4.70 20.99 13.71
CA TYR A 210 3.44 21.32 13.03
C TYR A 210 3.54 20.96 11.56
N ASN A 211 2.49 20.38 11.03
CA ASN A 211 2.46 19.86 9.69
C ASN A 211 1.31 20.49 8.92
N LEU A 212 1.61 20.87 7.68
CA LEU A 212 0.63 21.22 6.67
C LEU A 212 0.79 20.24 5.52
N ALA A 213 -0.31 19.59 5.13
CA ALA A 213 -0.32 18.67 4.00
C ALA A 213 -1.46 19.00 3.05
N PHE A 214 -1.15 19.00 1.76
CA PHE A 214 -2.13 19.03 0.69
C PHE A 214 -2.14 17.67 0.02
N ARG A 215 -3.32 17.10 -0.20
CA ARG A 215 -3.50 15.85 -0.94
C ARG A 215 -4.55 16.02 -2.02
N ALA A 216 -4.33 15.36 -3.15
CA ALA A 216 -5.25 15.36 -4.25
C ALA A 216 -5.25 14.00 -4.96
N GLY A 217 -6.26 13.79 -5.79
CA GLY A 217 -6.39 12.61 -6.61
C GLY A 217 -7.68 12.68 -7.42
N VAL A 218 -8.05 11.54 -8.00
CA VAL A 218 -9.30 11.36 -8.72
C VAL A 218 -10.02 10.15 -8.16
N ASN A 219 -11.34 10.23 -8.08
CA ASN A 219 -12.18 9.10 -7.72
C ASN A 219 -13.57 9.21 -8.37
N GLU A 220 -14.29 8.10 -8.38
CA GLU A 220 -15.67 7.97 -8.85
C GLU A 220 -16.54 7.46 -7.69
N SER A 221 -17.86 7.70 -7.78
CA SER A 221 -18.82 7.11 -6.85
C SER A 221 -19.02 5.60 -7.12
N ASP A 222 -19.66 4.88 -6.21
CA ASP A 222 -19.96 3.45 -6.45
C ASP A 222 -21.00 3.23 -7.57
N VAL A 223 -21.61 4.30 -8.09
CA VAL A 223 -22.52 4.25 -9.24
C VAL A 223 -21.71 4.29 -10.54
N VAL A 224 -21.64 3.13 -11.21
CA VAL A 224 -20.93 2.96 -12.48
C VAL A 224 -21.41 3.96 -13.53
N GLY A 225 -20.47 4.71 -14.08
CA GLY A 225 -20.74 5.66 -15.17
C GLY A 225 -21.13 7.05 -14.69
N THR A 226 -20.98 7.34 -13.39
CA THR A 226 -21.08 8.72 -12.88
C THR A 226 -19.87 9.57 -13.23
N GLY A 227 -18.71 8.93 -13.51
CA GLY A 227 -17.52 9.62 -13.99
C GLY A 227 -16.49 9.91 -12.88
N GLN A 228 -15.27 10.19 -13.31
CA GLN A 228 -14.15 10.45 -12.42
C GLN A 228 -14.01 11.94 -12.14
N TYR A 229 -13.90 12.30 -10.87
CA TYR A 229 -13.82 13.69 -10.45
C TYR A 229 -12.61 13.92 -9.55
N PRO A 230 -12.02 15.12 -9.58
CA PRO A 230 -10.92 15.46 -8.69
C PRO A 230 -11.41 15.61 -7.24
N PHE A 231 -10.51 15.37 -6.30
CA PHE A 231 -10.69 15.79 -4.92
C PHE A 231 -9.44 16.50 -4.40
N TYR A 232 -9.64 17.31 -3.36
CA TYR A 232 -8.61 18.08 -2.69
C TYR A 232 -8.82 17.99 -1.18
N ASN A 233 -7.78 17.61 -0.46
CA ASN A 233 -7.80 17.47 1.00
C ASN A 233 -6.67 18.28 1.61
N LEU A 234 -7.01 19.12 2.59
CA LEU A 234 -6.05 19.93 3.35
C LEU A 234 -6.00 19.41 4.78
N SER A 235 -4.80 19.06 5.25
CA SER A 235 -4.59 18.64 6.65
C SER A 235 -3.69 19.61 7.38
N PHE A 236 -4.10 19.96 8.60
CA PHE A 236 -3.25 20.64 9.56
C PHE A 236 -3.14 19.78 10.82
N TYR A 237 -1.93 19.45 11.25
CA TYR A 237 -1.74 18.56 12.39
C TYR A 237 -0.45 18.80 13.14
N ALA A 238 -0.49 18.55 14.45
CA ALA A 238 0.69 18.48 15.29
C ALA A 238 1.14 17.02 15.41
N ASP A 239 2.46 16.78 15.35
CA ASP A 239 3.05 15.48 15.66
C ASP A 239 4.06 15.56 16.80
N LYS A 240 4.07 14.55 17.65
CA LYS A 240 5.03 14.38 18.74
C LYS A 240 5.77 13.07 18.57
N ARG A 241 7.06 13.14 18.28
CA ARG A 241 7.94 11.96 18.21
C ARG A 241 8.27 11.46 19.61
N ILE A 242 7.72 10.30 19.96
CA ILE A 242 7.82 9.69 21.30
C ILE A 242 9.00 8.72 21.40
N ASN A 243 9.46 8.17 20.28
CA ASN A 243 10.67 7.36 20.18
C ASN A 243 11.17 7.36 18.71
N ARG A 244 12.26 6.66 18.42
CA ARG A 244 12.83 6.63 17.05
C ARG A 244 11.88 6.05 16.00
N LYS A 245 10.99 5.13 16.41
CA LYS A 245 10.02 4.44 15.55
C LYS A 245 8.68 5.16 15.47
N SER A 246 8.28 5.96 16.44
CA SER A 246 6.88 6.36 16.58
C SER A 246 6.70 7.84 16.86
N ALA A 247 5.74 8.44 16.16
CA ALA A 247 5.12 9.70 16.52
C ALA A 247 3.59 9.53 16.65
N LEU A 248 3.00 10.34 17.52
CA LEU A 248 1.56 10.49 17.65
C LEU A 248 1.15 11.79 16.94
N GLN A 249 0.00 11.77 16.29
CA GLN A 249 -0.55 12.88 15.52
C GLN A 249 -1.92 13.26 16.07
N VAL A 250 -2.22 14.56 16.04
CA VAL A 250 -3.58 15.09 16.24
C VAL A 250 -3.78 16.25 15.29
N GLY A 251 -4.92 16.30 14.61
CA GLY A 251 -5.14 17.31 13.59
C GLY A 251 -6.55 17.41 13.07
N THR A 252 -6.68 18.19 12.01
CA THR A 252 -7.92 18.41 11.28
C THR A 252 -7.69 18.23 9.79
N ASP A 253 -8.75 17.79 9.10
CA ASP A 253 -8.80 17.63 7.65
C ASP A 253 -9.98 18.41 7.09
N VAL A 254 -9.78 19.13 5.99
CA VAL A 254 -10.85 19.70 5.16
C VAL A 254 -10.88 18.92 3.86
N PHE A 255 -12.06 18.44 3.46
CA PHE A 255 -12.25 17.60 2.29
C PHE A 255 -13.14 18.29 1.26
N PHE A 256 -12.66 18.35 0.02
CA PHE A 256 -13.38 18.82 -1.16
C PHE A 256 -13.41 17.67 -2.15
N ALA A 257 -14.51 16.92 -2.20
CA ALA A 257 -14.60 15.71 -3.02
C ALA A 257 -15.73 15.87 -4.05
N GLU A 258 -15.37 16.26 -5.28
CA GLU A 258 -16.36 16.59 -6.30
C GLU A 258 -17.24 15.39 -6.71
N PHE A 259 -16.71 14.15 -6.64
CA PHE A 259 -17.51 12.95 -6.88
C PHE A 259 -18.76 12.89 -5.98
N LEU A 260 -18.67 13.41 -4.74
CA LEU A 260 -19.76 13.38 -3.78
C LEU A 260 -20.85 14.39 -4.15
N LYS A 261 -20.46 15.55 -4.69
CA LYS A 261 -21.40 16.54 -5.23
C LYS A 261 -22.23 15.94 -6.37
N GLU A 262 -21.57 15.22 -7.26
CA GLU A 262 -22.19 14.60 -8.43
C GLU A 262 -23.09 13.42 -8.03
N LEU A 263 -22.68 12.66 -7.00
CA LEU A 263 -23.51 11.62 -6.39
C LEU A 263 -24.78 12.20 -5.74
N ILE A 264 -24.67 13.31 -5.01
CA ILE A 264 -25.81 14.02 -4.40
C ILE A 264 -26.80 14.44 -5.49
N TYR A 265 -26.31 15.08 -6.55
CA TYR A 265 -27.13 15.49 -7.69
C TYR A 265 -27.79 14.28 -8.36
N TYR A 266 -27.02 13.23 -8.67
CA TYR A 266 -27.54 12.01 -9.28
C TYR A 266 -28.67 11.41 -8.44
N TYR A 267 -28.50 11.28 -7.13
CA TYR A 267 -29.55 10.73 -6.28
C TYR A 267 -30.76 11.63 -6.11
N SER A 268 -30.60 12.96 -6.10
CA SER A 268 -31.74 13.89 -6.06
C SER A 268 -32.67 13.75 -7.28
N VAL A 269 -32.11 13.39 -8.45
CA VAL A 269 -32.86 13.24 -9.70
C VAL A 269 -33.34 11.80 -9.91
N ALA A 270 -32.45 10.81 -9.71
CA ALA A 270 -32.72 9.40 -10.02
C ALA A 270 -33.56 8.69 -8.94
N TYR A 271 -33.56 9.20 -7.70
CA TYR A 271 -34.28 8.62 -6.57
C TYR A 271 -35.06 9.70 -5.79
N PRO A 272 -36.10 10.31 -6.39
CA PRO A 272 -36.89 11.38 -5.74
C PRO A 272 -37.45 10.98 -4.37
N GLU A 273 -37.72 9.70 -4.14
CA GLU A 273 -38.21 9.16 -2.88
C GLU A 273 -37.23 9.33 -1.71
N ARG A 274 -35.94 9.58 -2.00
CA ARG A 274 -34.92 9.86 -0.97
C ARG A 274 -34.99 11.30 -0.44
N ASN A 275 -35.73 12.20 -1.08
CA ASN A 275 -35.88 13.61 -0.69
C ASN A 275 -34.52 14.31 -0.41
N ILE A 276 -33.52 14.05 -1.26
CA ILE A 276 -32.19 14.67 -1.15
C ILE A 276 -32.24 16.05 -1.82
N ASP A 277 -31.81 17.08 -1.09
CA ASP A 277 -31.62 18.41 -1.66
C ASP A 277 -30.36 18.41 -2.57
N PRO A 278 -30.48 18.70 -3.89
CA PRO A 278 -29.34 18.75 -4.80
C PRO A 278 -28.26 19.74 -4.40
N ASP A 279 -28.59 20.76 -3.60
CA ASP A 279 -27.66 21.79 -3.14
C ASP A 279 -26.99 21.44 -1.79
N THR A 280 -27.20 20.21 -1.29
CA THR A 280 -26.53 19.73 -0.07
C THR A 280 -25.01 19.83 -0.20
N ASP A 281 -24.36 20.45 0.78
CA ASP A 281 -22.91 20.68 0.72
C ASP A 281 -22.12 19.36 0.87
N TYR A 282 -21.29 19.08 -0.14
CA TYR A 282 -20.44 17.89 -0.22
C TYR A 282 -19.13 18.01 0.57
N LYS A 283 -18.81 19.21 1.07
CA LYS A 283 -17.58 19.45 1.85
C LYS A 283 -17.67 18.80 3.21
N ARG A 284 -16.54 18.33 3.71
CA ARG A 284 -16.44 17.70 5.03
C ARG A 284 -15.29 18.32 5.83
N LEU A 285 -15.47 18.45 7.14
CA LEU A 285 -14.42 18.81 8.09
C LEU A 285 -14.26 17.66 9.09
N GLY A 286 -13.04 17.15 9.23
CA GLY A 286 -12.69 16.08 10.14
C GLY A 286 -11.72 16.52 11.22
N LEU A 287 -11.80 15.86 12.37
CA LEU A 287 -10.73 15.80 13.36
C LEU A 287 -10.14 14.40 13.34
N PHE A 288 -8.84 14.26 13.55
CA PHE A 288 -8.21 12.95 13.60
C PHE A 288 -7.13 12.83 14.68
N VAL A 289 -6.94 11.59 15.11
CA VAL A 289 -5.74 11.14 15.82
C VAL A 289 -4.99 10.15 14.93
N GLY A 290 -3.68 10.06 15.08
CA GLY A 290 -2.89 9.17 14.25
C GLY A 290 -1.57 8.74 14.85
N HIS A 291 -0.94 7.81 14.15
CA HIS A 291 0.37 7.27 14.43
C HIS A 291 1.20 7.26 13.16
N GLU A 292 2.48 7.57 13.32
CA GLU A 292 3.47 7.46 12.27
C GLU A 292 4.60 6.54 12.69
N LEU A 293 4.80 5.46 11.93
CA LEU A 293 5.86 4.46 12.12
C LEU A 293 7.04 4.76 11.19
N PHE A 294 8.16 5.22 11.75
CA PHE A 294 9.37 5.59 11.01
C PHE A 294 10.28 4.39 10.75
N ILE A 295 10.36 3.95 9.49
CA ILE A 295 11.26 2.88 9.08
C ILE A 295 12.62 3.48 8.74
N ASN A 296 12.68 4.39 7.77
CA ASN A 296 13.90 5.09 7.38
C ASN A 296 13.56 6.52 6.95
N LYS A 297 13.92 6.93 5.72
CA LYS A 297 13.34 8.12 5.08
C LYS A 297 11.85 7.93 4.74
N MET A 298 11.35 6.70 4.81
CA MET A 298 9.95 6.35 4.71
C MET A 298 9.33 6.08 6.08
N SER A 299 8.04 6.39 6.19
CA SER A 299 7.19 6.06 7.32
C SER A 299 5.82 5.54 6.86
N LEU A 300 5.19 4.74 7.71
CA LEU A 300 3.79 4.32 7.57
C LEU A 300 2.93 5.21 8.46
N ILE A 301 1.84 5.74 7.91
CA ILE A 301 0.86 6.56 8.60
C ILE A 301 -0.40 5.74 8.81
N THR A 302 -0.97 5.85 10.00
CA THR A 302 -2.30 5.32 10.33
C THR A 302 -3.06 6.40 11.08
N GLN A 303 -4.23 6.78 10.62
CA GLN A 303 -5.06 7.82 11.21
C GLN A 303 -6.49 7.33 11.33
N LEU A 304 -7.14 7.75 12.41
CA LEU A 304 -8.56 7.56 12.67
C LEU A 304 -9.18 8.94 12.90
N GLY A 305 -10.19 9.26 12.11
CA GLY A 305 -10.84 10.55 12.14
C GLY A 305 -12.36 10.47 12.22
N PHE A 306 -12.94 11.59 12.59
CA PHE A 306 -14.37 11.79 12.77
C PHE A 306 -14.78 13.10 12.12
N TYR A 307 -15.81 13.08 11.27
CA TYR A 307 -16.31 14.30 10.66
C TYR A 307 -17.16 15.11 11.66
N VAL A 308 -16.71 16.33 11.93
CA VAL A 308 -17.43 17.32 12.74
C VAL A 308 -18.37 18.19 11.88
N TYR A 309 -18.08 18.31 10.58
CA TYR A 309 -18.99 18.87 9.58
C TYR A 309 -19.17 17.85 8.46
N TYR A 310 -20.41 17.40 8.28
CA TYR A 310 -20.79 16.29 7.41
C TYR A 310 -22.28 16.45 7.03
N PRO A 311 -22.60 17.33 6.06
CA PRO A 311 -23.99 17.67 5.72
C PRO A 311 -24.72 16.55 4.99
N TYR A 312 -24.00 15.74 4.23
CA TYR A 312 -24.53 14.60 3.49
C TYR A 312 -24.04 13.27 4.07
N ASP A 313 -24.93 12.29 4.21
CA ASP A 313 -24.56 10.96 4.72
C ASP A 313 -23.99 10.05 3.63
N PHE A 314 -22.67 9.89 3.65
CA PHE A 314 -21.86 9.02 2.80
C PHE A 314 -20.91 8.14 3.63
N GLU A 315 -21.22 6.83 3.70
CA GLU A 315 -20.38 5.79 4.30
C GLU A 315 -20.05 5.94 5.81
N GLY A 316 -20.71 6.89 6.47
CA GLY A 316 -20.65 7.09 7.92
C GLY A 316 -19.65 8.17 8.37
N ARG A 317 -19.74 8.51 9.66
CA ARG A 317 -19.02 9.67 10.22
C ARG A 317 -17.57 9.42 10.60
N VAL A 318 -17.13 8.17 10.60
CA VAL A 318 -15.77 7.76 10.99
C VAL A 318 -15.01 7.38 9.74
N TYR A 319 -13.81 7.96 9.58
CA TYR A 319 -12.91 7.61 8.48
C TYR A 319 -11.57 7.15 9.02
N ASN A 320 -10.87 6.33 8.25
CA ASN A 320 -9.51 5.92 8.51
C ASN A 320 -8.62 6.26 7.32
N ARG A 321 -7.35 6.55 7.59
CA ARG A 321 -6.34 6.79 6.55
C ARG A 321 -5.10 5.98 6.85
N ILE A 322 -4.65 5.21 5.86
CA ILE A 322 -3.42 4.43 5.94
C ILE A 322 -2.54 4.80 4.75
N GLY A 323 -1.23 4.95 4.92
CA GLY A 323 -0.37 5.13 3.76
C GLY A 323 1.09 5.33 4.05
N LEU A 324 1.86 5.52 2.98
CA LEU A 324 3.30 5.69 3.03
C LEU A 324 3.66 7.17 2.88
N LYS A 325 4.58 7.64 3.70
CA LYS A 325 5.18 8.97 3.61
C LYS A 325 6.67 8.84 3.39
N ARG A 326 7.26 9.72 2.59
CA ARG A 326 8.70 9.81 2.36
C ARG A 326 9.17 11.23 2.64
N TYR A 327 10.16 11.37 3.51
CA TYR A 327 10.80 12.64 3.85
C TYR A 327 11.90 12.99 2.84
N PHE A 328 11.94 14.26 2.47
CA PHE A 328 12.96 14.90 1.65
C PHE A 328 13.65 15.97 2.50
N GLY A 329 14.73 15.57 3.17
CA GLY A 329 15.32 16.35 4.26
C GLY A 329 14.47 16.24 5.53
N ASP A 330 14.51 17.29 6.37
CA ASP A 330 13.83 17.29 7.68
C ASP A 330 12.46 17.99 7.67
N GLN A 331 12.14 18.69 6.58
CA GLN A 331 10.97 19.57 6.49
C GLN A 331 9.94 19.09 5.48
N PHE A 332 10.35 18.67 4.29
CA PHE A 332 9.40 18.33 3.23
C PHE A 332 9.11 16.84 3.19
N PHE A 333 7.89 16.48 2.83
CA PHE A 333 7.53 15.09 2.58
C PHE A 333 6.55 14.95 1.41
N GLY A 334 6.62 13.81 0.74
CA GLY A 334 5.58 13.30 -0.13
C GLY A 334 4.84 12.13 0.55
N ALA A 335 3.60 11.88 0.19
CA ALA A 335 2.81 10.78 0.74
C ALA A 335 1.88 10.17 -0.32
N ILE A 336 1.60 8.88 -0.15
CA ILE A 336 0.52 8.17 -0.85
C ILE A 336 -0.32 7.52 0.24
N THR A 337 -1.58 7.92 0.35
CA THR A 337 -2.49 7.46 1.40
C THR A 337 -3.81 6.96 0.84
N LEU A 338 -4.38 5.92 1.44
CA LEU A 338 -5.73 5.45 1.18
C LEU A 338 -6.63 5.99 2.29
N LYS A 339 -7.64 6.77 1.91
CA LYS A 339 -8.74 7.17 2.79
C LYS A 339 -9.89 6.18 2.62
N SER A 340 -10.47 5.76 3.74
CA SER A 340 -11.54 4.76 3.78
C SER A 340 -12.54 5.06 4.89
N HIS A 341 -13.72 4.44 4.81
CA HIS A 341 -14.68 4.32 5.91
C HIS A 341 -14.79 2.84 6.28
N GLY A 342 -14.08 2.44 7.34
CA GLY A 342 -13.93 1.04 7.68
C GLY A 342 -13.19 0.28 6.57
N ALA A 343 -13.85 -0.70 5.98
CA ALA A 343 -13.30 -1.52 4.89
C ALA A 343 -13.53 -0.92 3.48
N LYS A 344 -14.36 0.13 3.35
CA LYS A 344 -14.67 0.76 2.06
C LYS A 344 -13.68 1.87 1.73
N ALA A 345 -12.94 1.71 0.64
CA ALA A 345 -12.07 2.76 0.11
C ALA A 345 -12.90 3.95 -0.38
N GLU A 346 -12.45 5.18 -0.10
CA GLU A 346 -12.98 6.39 -0.74
C GLU A 346 -12.06 6.86 -1.86
N ALA A 347 -10.74 6.93 -1.59
CA ALA A 347 -9.76 7.38 -2.56
C ALA A 347 -8.32 7.05 -2.16
N VAL A 348 -7.47 6.79 -3.15
CA VAL A 348 -6.01 6.98 -3.04
C VAL A 348 -5.66 8.44 -3.25
N GLU A 349 -4.93 8.99 -2.30
CA GLU A 349 -4.53 10.39 -2.20
C GLU A 349 -3.02 10.52 -2.40
N PHE A 350 -2.61 11.40 -3.32
CA PHE A 350 -1.22 11.80 -3.50
C PHE A 350 -0.99 13.12 -2.78
N GLY A 351 -0.03 13.14 -1.87
CA GLY A 351 0.17 14.22 -0.93
C GLY A 351 1.57 14.82 -0.97
N VAL A 352 1.64 16.12 -0.71
CA VAL A 352 2.88 16.83 -0.35
C VAL A 352 2.64 17.63 0.92
N GLY A 353 3.69 17.83 1.70
CA GLY A 353 3.56 18.65 2.90
C GLY A 353 4.87 19.10 3.48
N VAL A 354 4.75 19.96 4.48
CA VAL A 354 5.85 20.52 5.25
C VAL A 354 5.64 20.22 6.73
N ARG A 355 6.75 19.92 7.42
CA ARG A 355 6.87 19.66 8.84
C ARG A 355 7.81 20.71 9.44
N LEU A 356 7.27 21.57 10.32
CA LEU A 356 7.91 22.76 10.88
C LEU A 356 8.31 22.57 12.33
#